data_AF-A0A536RBA3-F1
#
_entry.id   AF-A0A536RBA3-F1
#
_cell.length_a   1.000
_cell.length_b   1.000
_cell.length_c   1.000
_cell.angle_alpha   90.00
_cell.angle_beta   90.00
_cell.angle_gamma   90.00
#
_symmetry.space_group_name_H-M   'P 1'
#
loop_
_entity.id
_entity.type
_entity.pdbx_description
1 polymer ?
#
loop_
_entity_poly.entity_id
_entity_poly.type
_entity_poly.pdbx_seq_one_letter_code
_entity_poly.pdbx_strand_id
1 'polypeptide(L)'
;MNLFEALRMAANGLLANRLRSALTMLGILIGVTAVILLVAVGNGASVQINNQVQSLGANVIYVYPSNARGSGGVSQGFGTAQTLTQADVDAINTRQQDPDVVAAIPIAQSGGQITFGNQNYFAPTTGTTTDFPLVRNYQVAEGSFFTDDDINARHR
;
A
#
# COMPACT_ATOMS: atom_id res chain seq x y z
N MET A 1 -52.05 -30.55 -17.63
CA MET A 1 -51.40 -29.27 -18.01
C MET A 1 -49.91 -29.52 -17.99
N ASN A 2 -49.28 -29.64 -19.16
CA ASN A 2 -47.84 -29.89 -19.24
C ASN A 2 -47.08 -28.57 -19.10
N LEU A 3 -45.94 -28.57 -18.39
CA LEU A 3 -45.10 -27.37 -18.19
C LEU A 3 -44.73 -26.70 -19.54
N PHE A 4 -44.55 -27.53 -20.57
CA PHE A 4 -44.25 -27.09 -21.94
C PHE A 4 -45.40 -26.29 -22.59
N GLU A 5 -46.65 -26.68 -22.31
CA GLU A 5 -47.84 -25.97 -22.81
C GLU A 5 -48.03 -24.63 -22.07
N ALA A 6 -47.75 -24.61 -20.76
CA ALA A 6 -47.78 -23.39 -19.96
C ALA A 6 -46.75 -22.35 -20.44
N LEU A 7 -45.52 -22.80 -20.72
CA LEU A 7 -44.46 -21.94 -21.29
C LEU A 7 -44.84 -21.41 -22.68
N ARG A 8 -45.41 -22.26 -23.54
CA ARG A 8 -45.87 -21.86 -24.88
C ARG A 8 -47.00 -20.83 -24.81
N MET A 9 -47.96 -21.01 -23.90
CA MET A 9 -49.02 -20.02 -23.67
C MET A 9 -48.47 -18.70 -23.12
N ALA A 10 -47.56 -18.74 -22.16
CA ALA A 10 -46.92 -17.54 -21.61
C ALA A 10 -46.12 -16.76 -22.68
N ALA A 11 -45.33 -17.45 -23.51
CA ALA A 11 -44.56 -16.83 -24.59
C ALA A 11 -45.46 -16.16 -25.63
N ASN A 12 -46.56 -16.82 -26.03
CA ASN A 12 -47.55 -16.23 -26.93
C ASN A 12 -48.21 -14.99 -26.30
N GLY A 13 -48.51 -15.01 -25.01
CA GLY A 13 -49.04 -13.84 -24.28
C GLY A 13 -48.07 -12.65 -24.23
N LEU A 14 -46.78 -12.90 -24.05
CA LEU A 14 -45.73 -11.87 -24.10
C LEU A 14 -45.59 -11.28 -25.52
N LEU A 15 -45.64 -12.13 -26.54
CA LEU A 15 -45.56 -11.72 -27.94
C LEU A 15 -46.80 -10.95 -28.42
N ALA A 16 -47.98 -11.17 -27.81
CA ALA A 16 -49.20 -10.41 -28.10
C ALA A 16 -49.12 -8.97 -27.56
N ASN A 17 -48.47 -8.76 -26.41
CA ASN A 17 -48.34 -7.46 -25.75
C ASN A 17 -46.89 -6.95 -25.71
N ARG A 18 -46.21 -6.96 -26.88
CA ARG A 18 -44.77 -6.66 -27.00
C ARG A 18 -44.33 -5.39 -26.28
N LEU A 19 -45.08 -4.30 -26.43
CA LEU A 19 -44.71 -2.99 -25.86
C LEU A 19 -44.77 -3.01 -24.33
N ARG A 20 -45.84 -3.58 -23.77
CA ARG A 20 -46.00 -3.71 -22.31
C ARG A 20 -44.91 -4.61 -21.73
N SER A 21 -44.70 -5.79 -22.32
CA SER A 21 -43.69 -6.74 -21.88
C SER A 21 -42.27 -6.17 -21.97
N ALA A 22 -41.95 -5.44 -23.04
CA ALA A 22 -40.65 -4.78 -23.19
C ALA A 22 -40.43 -3.72 -22.11
N LEU A 23 -41.40 -2.82 -21.87
CA LEU A 23 -41.28 -1.78 -20.85
C LEU A 23 -41.14 -2.35 -19.44
N THR A 24 -41.88 -3.43 -19.10
CA THR A 24 -41.75 -4.07 -17.79
C THR A 24 -40.39 -4.75 -17.59
N MET A 25 -39.87 -5.43 -18.62
CA MET A 25 -38.55 -6.04 -18.54
C MET A 25 -37.44 -4.99 -18.45
N LEU A 26 -37.57 -3.90 -19.20
CA LEU A 26 -36.60 -2.81 -19.19
C LEU A 26 -36.55 -2.13 -17.82
N GLY A 27 -37.70 -1.92 -17.15
CA GLY A 27 -37.74 -1.39 -15.79
C GLY A 27 -37.01 -2.28 -14.77
N ILE A 28 -37.23 -3.60 -14.84
CA ILE A 28 -36.54 -4.56 -13.96
C ILE A 28 -35.04 -4.58 -14.26
N LEU A 29 -34.64 -4.55 -15.53
CA LEU A 29 -33.25 -4.54 -15.95
C LEU A 29 -32.52 -3.30 -15.45
N ILE A 30 -33.11 -2.11 -15.61
CA ILE A 30 -32.52 -0.86 -15.08
C ILE A 30 -32.46 -0.90 -13.55
N GLY A 31 -33.51 -1.36 -12.88
CA GLY A 31 -33.55 -1.43 -11.41
C GLY A 31 -32.46 -2.34 -10.85
N VAL A 32 -32.33 -3.55 -11.39
CA VAL A 32 -31.33 -4.52 -10.92
C VAL A 32 -29.90 -4.07 -11.27
N THR A 33 -29.69 -3.56 -12.48
CA THR A 33 -28.36 -3.07 -12.90
C THR A 33 -27.90 -1.88 -12.06
N ALA A 34 -28.78 -0.93 -11.74
CA ALA A 34 -28.43 0.21 -10.88
C ALA A 34 -27.99 -0.23 -9.48
N VAL A 35 -28.68 -1.20 -8.88
CA VAL A 35 -28.32 -1.74 -7.56
C VAL A 35 -26.98 -2.48 -7.62
N ILE A 36 -26.76 -3.33 -8.62
CA ILE A 36 -25.50 -4.06 -8.78
C ILE A 36 -24.33 -3.08 -8.97
N LEU A 37 -24.49 -2.07 -9.82
CA LEU A 37 -23.45 -1.07 -10.07
C LEU A 37 -23.12 -0.30 -8.79
N LEU A 38 -24.14 0.15 -8.05
CA LEU A 38 -23.93 0.89 -6.80
C LEU A 38 -23.15 0.04 -5.78
N VAL A 39 -23.53 -1.23 -5.60
CA VAL A 39 -22.85 -2.14 -4.66
C VAL A 39 -21.43 -2.44 -5.11
N ALA A 40 -21.22 -2.70 -6.41
CA ALA A 40 -19.89 -2.97 -6.95
C ALA A 40 -18.96 -1.77 -6.79
N VAL A 41 -19.43 -0.56 -7.10
CA VAL A 41 -18.66 0.68 -6.92
C VAL A 41 -18.37 0.94 -5.45
N GLY A 42 -19.38 0.80 -4.57
CA GLY A 42 -19.21 1.00 -3.13
C GLY A 42 -18.16 0.05 -2.54
N ASN A 43 -18.30 -1.25 -2.80
CA ASN A 43 -17.35 -2.25 -2.31
C ASN A 43 -15.95 -2.06 -2.93
N GLY A 44 -15.88 -1.77 -4.23
CA GLY A 44 -14.61 -1.51 -4.91
C GLY A 44 -13.86 -0.31 -4.31
N ALA A 45 -14.57 0.79 -4.07
CA ALA A 45 -14.02 1.98 -3.43
C ALA A 45 -13.54 1.68 -2.00
N SER A 46 -14.33 0.95 -1.21
CA SER A 46 -13.92 0.55 0.15
C SER A 46 -12.67 -0.31 0.15
N VAL A 47 -12.55 -1.29 -0.76
CA VAL A 47 -11.34 -2.12 -0.89
C VAL A 47 -10.14 -1.27 -1.31
N GLN A 48 -10.31 -0.36 -2.27
CA GLN A 48 -9.25 0.52 -2.73
C GLN A 48 -8.74 1.44 -1.62
N ILE A 49 -9.65 2.04 -0.84
CA ILE A 49 -9.29 2.88 0.32
C ILE A 49 -8.55 2.06 1.37
N ASN A 50 -9.05 0.87 1.71
CA ASN A 50 -8.37 -0.01 2.66
C ASN A 50 -6.96 -0.38 2.20
N ASN A 51 -6.79 -0.72 0.92
CA ASN A 51 -5.47 -1.02 0.37
C ASN A 51 -4.54 0.19 0.38
N GLN A 52 -5.05 1.39 0.07
CA GLN A 52 -4.27 2.63 0.17
C GLN A 52 -3.85 2.90 1.62
N VAL A 53 -4.76 2.78 2.58
CA VAL A 53 -4.46 2.96 4.00
C VAL A 53 -3.44 1.91 4.49
N GLN A 54 -3.59 0.66 4.09
CA GLN A 54 -2.61 -0.40 4.40
C GLN A 54 -1.25 -0.10 3.75
N SER A 55 -1.22 0.38 2.50
CA SER A 55 0.02 0.72 1.78
C SER A 55 0.75 1.93 2.37
N LEU A 56 0.05 2.82 3.09
CA LEU A 56 0.67 3.90 3.85
C LEU A 56 1.42 3.39 5.08
N GLY A 57 1.35 2.09 5.38
CA GLY A 57 1.99 1.48 6.54
C GLY A 57 1.18 1.74 7.80
N ALA A 58 -0.07 1.26 7.85
CA ALA A 58 -0.94 1.35 9.02
C ALA A 58 -0.32 0.71 10.31
N ASN A 59 0.80 0.01 10.16
CA ASN A 59 1.62 -0.62 11.19
C ASN A 59 3.07 -0.09 11.25
N VAL A 60 3.39 1.04 10.62
CA VAL A 60 4.75 1.60 10.59
C VAL A 60 4.81 2.93 11.33
N ILE A 61 5.67 2.99 12.35
CA ILE A 61 5.92 4.22 13.11
C ILE A 61 7.24 4.82 12.63
N TYR A 62 7.21 6.12 12.31
CA TYR A 62 8.42 6.86 11.97
C TYR A 62 8.89 7.65 13.18
N VAL A 63 10.11 7.38 13.62
CA VAL A 63 10.77 8.12 14.70
C VAL A 63 11.82 9.03 14.07
N TYR A 64 11.62 10.34 14.22
CA TYR A 64 12.58 11.34 13.78
C TYR A 64 13.31 11.92 15.00
N PRO A 65 14.62 12.18 14.90
CA PRO A 65 15.31 12.87 15.97
C PRO A 65 14.74 14.29 16.12
N SER A 66 14.62 14.76 17.36
CA SER A 66 14.13 16.10 17.67
C SER A 66 15.05 17.18 17.09
N ASN A 67 14.56 18.41 16.95
CA ASN A 67 15.36 19.55 16.51
C ASN A 67 16.60 19.70 17.40
N ALA A 68 17.79 19.68 16.81
CA ALA A 68 18.99 20.12 17.54
C ALA A 68 18.81 21.61 17.82
N ARG A 69 18.58 21.97 19.08
CA ARG A 69 18.94 23.30 19.55
C ARG A 69 20.46 23.32 19.56
N GLY A 70 21.06 23.96 18.56
CA GLY A 70 22.51 24.19 18.58
C GLY A 70 22.90 24.97 19.84
N SER A 71 24.12 24.75 20.33
CA SER A 71 24.73 25.63 21.33
C SER A 71 24.75 27.06 20.77
N GLY A 72 23.82 27.91 21.23
CA GLY A 72 23.57 29.25 20.68
C GLY A 72 22.11 29.60 20.37
N GLY A 73 21.15 28.69 20.56
CA GLY A 73 19.70 29.02 20.47
C GLY A 73 19.13 29.09 19.05
N VAL A 74 19.93 28.78 18.02
CA VAL A 74 19.47 28.66 16.64
C VAL A 74 18.86 27.27 16.43
N SER A 75 17.58 27.23 16.06
CA SER A 75 16.90 26.00 15.66
C SER A 75 17.42 25.55 14.30
N GLN A 76 18.15 24.44 14.24
CA GLN A 76 18.73 23.92 12.99
C GLN A 76 17.72 23.16 12.10
N GLY A 77 16.42 23.29 12.33
CA GLY A 77 15.39 22.57 11.57
C GLY A 77 15.24 21.10 11.97
N PHE A 78 14.18 20.46 11.47
CA PHE A 78 13.86 19.05 11.75
C PHE A 78 14.93 18.11 11.19
N GLY A 79 15.38 17.13 11.98
CA GLY A 79 16.30 16.07 11.55
C GLY A 79 17.80 16.38 11.70
N THR A 80 18.20 17.51 12.29
CA THR A 80 19.62 17.91 12.44
C THR A 80 20.29 17.45 13.73
N ALA A 81 19.52 16.97 14.72
CA ALA A 81 20.12 16.30 15.88
C ALA A 81 20.40 14.83 15.54
N GLN A 82 21.59 14.35 15.85
CA GLN A 82 21.90 12.93 15.78
C GLN A 82 21.72 12.30 17.17
N THR A 83 20.47 12.24 17.64
CA THR A 83 20.13 11.63 18.94
C THR A 83 19.71 10.18 18.82
N LEU A 84 19.42 9.69 17.61
CA LEU A 84 19.10 8.28 17.34
C LEU A 84 20.36 7.54 16.94
N THR A 85 20.60 6.40 17.57
CA THR A 85 21.77 5.54 17.38
C THR A 85 21.36 4.13 16.95
N GLN A 86 22.31 3.36 16.45
CA GLN A 86 22.06 1.95 16.10
C GLN A 86 21.66 1.13 17.34
N ALA A 87 22.20 1.45 18.51
CA ALA A 87 21.85 0.78 19.76
C ALA A 87 20.37 0.93 20.12
N ASP A 88 19.74 2.06 19.76
CA ASP A 88 18.31 2.27 19.99
C ASP A 88 17.46 1.33 19.11
N VAL A 89 17.89 1.09 17.87
CA VAL A 89 17.24 0.15 16.95
C VAL A 89 17.36 -1.28 17.47
N ASP A 90 18.57 -1.67 17.91
CA ASP A 90 18.84 -3.01 18.43
C ASP A 90 18.05 -3.27 19.74
N ALA A 91 17.88 -2.24 20.59
CA ALA A 91 17.05 -2.32 21.78
C ALA A 91 15.57 -2.57 21.44
N ILE A 92 15.00 -1.82 20.49
CA ILE A 92 13.60 -2.00 20.05
C ILE A 92 13.39 -3.37 19.39
N ASN A 93 14.37 -3.87 18.66
CA ASN A 93 14.32 -5.21 18.07
C ASN A 93 14.39 -6.33 19.11
N THR A 94 14.79 -6.02 20.35
CA THR A 94 14.82 -7.01 21.43
C THR A 94 13.39 -7.24 21.95
N ARG A 95 12.74 -8.30 21.46
CA ARG A 95 11.35 -8.70 21.82
C ARG A 95 11.05 -8.84 23.32
N GLN A 96 12.06 -8.84 24.18
CA GLN A 96 11.85 -8.80 25.63
C GLN A 96 11.31 -7.46 26.12
N GLN A 97 11.63 -6.36 25.42
CA GLN A 97 11.17 -5.01 25.77
C GLN A 97 9.89 -4.67 25.00
N ASP A 98 9.82 -5.02 23.70
CA ASP A 98 8.68 -4.71 22.84
C ASP A 98 8.19 -5.94 22.06
N PRO A 99 7.23 -6.72 22.59
CA PRO A 99 6.75 -7.95 21.94
C PRO A 99 5.89 -7.67 20.69
N ASP A 100 5.29 -6.49 20.59
CA ASP A 100 4.40 -6.11 19.50
C ASP A 100 5.15 -5.57 18.26
N VAL A 101 6.45 -5.28 18.39
CA VAL A 101 7.27 -4.77 17.29
C VAL A 101 7.84 -5.94 16.50
N VAL A 102 7.47 -6.02 15.21
CA VAL A 102 7.93 -7.09 14.31
C VAL A 102 9.41 -6.89 13.95
N ALA A 103 9.78 -5.66 13.59
CA ALA A 103 11.13 -5.23 13.28
C ALA A 103 11.22 -3.69 13.28
N ALA A 104 12.35 -3.17 13.71
CA ALA A 104 12.76 -1.78 13.65
C ALA A 104 14.00 -1.67 12.75
N ILE A 105 14.02 -0.66 11.90
CA ILE A 105 15.09 -0.44 10.93
C ILE A 105 15.61 1.00 11.04
N PRO A 106 16.93 1.21 10.93
CA PRO A 106 17.46 2.55 10.75
C PRO A 106 17.19 3.02 9.33
N ILE A 107 16.94 4.32 9.17
CA ILE A 107 16.80 4.97 7.87
C ILE A 107 17.69 6.19 7.85
N ALA A 108 18.66 6.20 6.95
CA ALA A 108 19.49 7.35 6.65
C ALA A 108 19.21 7.80 5.21
N GLN A 109 18.73 9.04 5.04
CA GLN A 109 18.52 9.60 3.72
C GLN A 109 19.72 10.46 3.34
N SER A 110 20.27 10.19 2.16
CA SER A 110 21.32 10.99 1.52
C SER A 110 20.96 11.17 0.05
N GLY A 111 21.74 11.95 -0.67
CA GLY A 111 21.56 12.12 -2.11
C GLY A 111 22.90 12.32 -2.77
N GLY A 112 23.09 11.67 -3.90
CA GLY A 112 24.33 11.68 -4.63
C GLY A 112 24.08 11.93 -6.11
N GLN A 113 25.08 12.53 -6.75
CA GLN A 113 25.12 12.61 -8.19
C GLN A 113 25.56 11.25 -8.73
N ILE A 114 24.68 10.56 -9.45
CA ILE A 114 24.97 9.31 -10.14
C ILE A 114 25.29 9.65 -11.59
N THR A 115 26.44 9.17 -12.06
CA THR A 115 26.86 9.32 -13.45
C THR A 115 26.91 7.95 -14.11
N PHE A 116 26.31 7.86 -15.30
CA PHE A 116 26.36 6.65 -16.13
C PHE A 116 26.55 7.05 -17.59
N GLY A 117 27.72 6.72 -18.15
CA GLY A 117 28.11 7.21 -19.47
C GLY A 117 28.10 8.74 -19.53
N ASN A 118 27.32 9.31 -20.46
CA ASN A 118 27.15 10.75 -20.62
C ASN A 118 25.94 11.32 -19.87
N GLN A 119 25.24 10.51 -19.08
CA GLN A 119 24.08 10.95 -18.31
C GLN A 119 24.47 11.23 -16.87
N ASN A 120 23.90 12.32 -16.35
CA ASN A 120 24.10 12.76 -14.99
C ASN A 120 22.75 12.97 -14.31
N TYR A 121 22.53 12.30 -13.18
CA TYR A 121 21.26 12.35 -12.46
C TYR A 121 21.50 12.42 -10.97
N PHE A 122 20.81 13.32 -10.29
CA PHE A 122 20.81 13.34 -8.83
C PHE A 122 19.78 12.33 -8.32
N ALA A 123 20.26 11.29 -7.63
CA ALA A 123 19.39 10.25 -7.08
C ALA A 123 19.38 10.34 -5.54
N PRO A 124 18.19 10.41 -4.92
CA PRO A 124 18.08 10.20 -3.48
C PRO A 124 18.45 8.75 -3.16
N THR A 125 19.28 8.56 -2.14
CA THR A 125 19.77 7.26 -1.68
C THR A 125 19.32 7.05 -0.24
N THR A 126 18.72 5.91 0.04
CA THR A 126 18.26 5.55 1.40
C THR A 126 19.12 4.40 1.91
N GLY A 127 19.86 4.63 3.01
CA GLY A 127 20.56 3.59 3.75
C GLY A 127 19.64 2.94 4.78
N THR A 128 19.64 1.61 4.84
CA THR A 128 18.78 0.80 5.71
C THR A 128 19.36 -0.60 5.90
N THR A 129 18.66 -1.48 6.63
CA THR A 129 19.04 -2.88 6.90
C THR A 129 18.25 -3.87 6.04
N THR A 130 18.60 -5.15 6.14
CA THR A 130 17.98 -6.27 5.41
C THR A 130 16.48 -6.42 5.67
N ASP A 131 15.98 -5.98 6.83
CA ASP A 131 14.56 -6.03 7.20
C ASP A 131 13.70 -4.94 6.55
N PHE A 132 14.27 -4.05 5.74
CA PHE A 132 13.52 -2.97 5.08
C PHE A 132 12.32 -3.47 4.26
N PRO A 133 12.43 -4.53 3.43
CA PRO A 133 11.30 -5.07 2.69
C PRO A 133 10.19 -5.61 3.59
N LEU A 134 10.56 -6.19 4.74
CA LEU A 134 9.62 -6.72 5.72
C LEU A 134 8.80 -5.60 6.38
N VAL A 135 9.47 -4.53 6.82
CA VAL A 135 8.82 -3.40 7.51
C VAL A 135 8.01 -2.53 6.54
N ARG A 136 8.50 -2.30 5.32
CA ARG A 136 7.85 -1.42 4.34
C ARG A 136 6.92 -2.15 3.37
N ASN A 137 6.79 -3.48 3.48
CA ASN A 137 6.13 -4.31 2.48
C ASN A 137 6.63 -4.02 1.05
N TYR A 138 7.95 -3.82 0.93
CA TYR A 138 8.57 -3.42 -0.34
C TYR A 138 8.81 -4.65 -1.21
N GLN A 139 8.28 -4.64 -2.43
CA GLN A 139 8.50 -5.73 -3.38
C GLN A 139 9.64 -5.38 -4.33
N VAL A 140 10.67 -6.23 -4.35
CA VAL A 140 11.80 -6.10 -5.26
C VAL A 140 11.34 -6.41 -6.68
N ALA A 141 11.49 -5.44 -7.60
CA ALA A 141 11.06 -5.59 -8.98
C ALA A 141 11.96 -6.55 -9.78
N GLU A 142 13.27 -6.53 -9.51
CA GLU A 142 14.27 -7.35 -10.19
C GLU A 142 15.43 -7.69 -9.24
N GLY A 143 15.94 -8.92 -9.34
CA GLY A 143 17.05 -9.40 -8.51
C GLY A 143 16.62 -9.81 -7.10
N SER A 144 17.54 -9.67 -6.14
CA SER A 144 17.31 -9.92 -4.73
C SER A 144 17.69 -8.68 -3.92
N PHE A 145 17.04 -8.49 -2.77
CA PHE A 145 17.48 -7.50 -1.81
C PHE A 145 18.85 -7.91 -1.22
N PHE A 146 19.60 -6.94 -0.69
CA PHE A 146 20.87 -7.23 -0.04
C PHE A 146 20.65 -8.03 1.25
N THR A 147 21.65 -8.83 1.61
CA THR A 147 21.65 -9.79 2.72
C THR A 147 22.58 -9.35 3.86
N ASP A 148 22.51 -10.01 5.01
CA ASP A 148 23.38 -9.66 6.15
C ASP A 148 24.86 -9.94 5.82
N ASP A 149 25.12 -10.90 4.94
CA ASP A 149 26.45 -11.16 4.41
C ASP A 149 26.99 -9.97 3.62
N ASP A 150 26.14 -9.27 2.86
CA ASP A 150 26.55 -8.06 2.11
C ASP A 150 26.88 -6.89 3.05
N ILE A 151 26.18 -6.79 4.18
CA ILE A 151 26.45 -5.78 5.22
C ILE A 151 27.78 -6.07 5.90
N ASN A 152 28.00 -7.34 6.28
CA ASN A 152 29.19 -7.77 7.02
C ASN A 152 30.44 -7.88 6.12
N ALA A 153 30.29 -8.18 4.83
CA ALA A 153 31.40 -8.31 3.88
C ALA A 153 32.19 -7.01 3.70
N ARG A 154 31.61 -5.86 4.02
CA ARG A 154 32.27 -4.55 3.90
C ARG A 154 33.26 -4.26 5.04
N HIS A 155 33.39 -5.14 6.04
CA HIS A 155 34.38 -5.03 7.12
C HIS A 155 35.77 -5.62 6.79
N ARG A 156 36.19 -5.65 5.51
CA ARG A 156 37.56 -5.97 5.11
C ARG A 156 38.16 -4.94 4.16
#